data_AF-K1T3H3-F1
#
_entry.id   AF-K1T3H3-F1
#
_cell.length_a   1.000
_cell.length_b   1.000
_cell.length_c   1.000
_cell.angle_alpha   90.00
_cell.angle_beta   90.00
_cell.angle_gamma   90.00
#
_symmetry.space_group_name_H-M   'P 1'
#
loop_
_entity.id
_entity.type
_entity.pdbx_description
1 polymer ?
#
loop_
_entity_poly.entity_id
_entity_poly.type
_entity_poly.pdbx_seq_one_letter_code
_entity_poly.pdbx_strand_id
1 'polypeptide(L)' 'FQEDADAMFNSVLIYELAVLKQFAEPLLFQIDKGEPEYYEAKRLLKFLEYFLGVTSESLPNNSLCREFVGGSCFNV' A
#
# COMPACT_ATOMS: atom_id res chain seq x y z
N PHE A 1 6.53 16.69 18.30
CA PHE A 1 8.00 16.66 18.24
C PHE A 1 8.39 15.83 17.01
N GLN A 2 8.52 16.49 15.87
CA GLN A 2 8.92 15.89 14.58
C GLN A 2 9.91 16.80 13.84
N GLU A 3 9.90 18.11 14.09
CA GLU A 3 10.69 19.08 13.32
C GLU A 3 12.19 19.17 13.69
N ASP A 4 12.62 18.56 14.80
CA ASP A 4 14.02 18.62 15.27
C ASP A 4 14.78 17.29 15.12
N ALA A 5 14.29 16.34 14.32
CA ALA A 5 14.95 15.04 14.16
C ALA A 5 15.91 15.04 12.96
N ASP A 6 17.17 14.59 13.17
CA ASP A 6 18.19 14.45 12.12
C ASP A 6 17.79 13.49 10.98
N ALA A 7 16.87 12.56 11.27
CA ALA A 7 16.18 11.72 10.29
C ALA A 7 14.79 11.33 10.81
N MET A 8 13.76 11.55 10.00
CA MET A 8 12.37 11.16 10.31
C MET A 8 12.00 9.90 9.52
N PHE A 9 11.89 8.75 10.20
CA PHE A 9 11.37 7.53 9.59
C PHE A 9 9.85 7.47 9.83
N ASN A 10 9.06 7.76 8.79
CA ASN A 10 7.61 7.85 8.92
C ASN A 10 6.99 6.47 8.71
N SER A 11 6.97 5.62 9.74
CA SER A 11 6.38 4.28 9.72
C SER A 11 4.85 4.27 9.88
N VAL A 12 4.16 5.37 9.53
CA VAL A 12 2.73 5.54 9.82
C VAL A 12 1.88 4.80 8.78
N LEU A 13 1.72 3.50 9.06
CA LEU A 13 1.06 2.47 8.26
C LEU A 13 -0.46 2.65 8.03
N ILE A 14 -1.12 3.60 8.72
CA ILE A 14 -2.60 3.62 8.81
C ILE A 14 -3.24 3.90 7.45
N TYR A 15 -2.68 4.82 6.66
CA TYR A 15 -3.19 5.14 5.32
C TYR A 15 -2.53 4.30 4.23
N GLU A 16 -1.38 3.69 4.50
CA GLU A 16 -0.58 3.00 3.49
C GLU A 16 -1.32 1.78 2.92
N LEU A 17 -1.83 0.90 3.79
CA LEU A 17 -2.62 -0.26 3.37
C LEU A 17 -3.93 0.16 2.70
N ALA A 18 -4.48 1.29 3.12
CA ALA A 18 -5.71 1.87 2.60
C ALA A 18 -5.54 2.36 1.15
N VAL A 19 -4.37 2.93 0.82
CA VAL A 19 -4.01 3.31 -0.55
C VAL A 19 -3.58 2.10 -1.37
N LEU A 20 -2.73 1.23 -0.83
CA LEU A 20 -2.24 0.03 -1.54
C LEU A 20 -3.38 -0.92 -1.92
N LYS A 21 -4.42 -1.03 -1.09
CA LYS A 21 -5.61 -1.83 -1.37
C LYS A 21 -6.17 -1.60 -2.77
N GLN A 22 -6.23 -0.33 -3.22
CA GLN A 22 -6.80 0.03 -4.53
C GLN A 22 -6.03 -0.58 -5.71
N PHE A 23 -4.73 -0.86 -5.52
CA PHE A 23 -3.85 -1.45 -6.53
C PHE A 23 -3.70 -2.97 -6.33
N ALA A 24 -3.63 -3.42 -5.08
CA ALA A 24 -3.43 -4.82 -4.73
C ALA A 24 -4.68 -5.68 -5.00
N GLU A 25 -5.89 -5.19 -4.71
CA GLU A 25 -7.11 -5.99 -4.89
C GLU A 25 -7.32 -6.43 -6.35
N PRO A 26 -7.22 -5.57 -7.38
CA PRO A 26 -7.34 -5.98 -8.78
C PRO A 26 -6.34 -7.07 -9.19
N LEU A 27 -5.10 -7.03 -8.67
CA LEU A 27 -4.08 -8.01 -8.98
C LEU A 27 -4.34 -9.34 -8.28
N LEU A 28 -4.75 -9.30 -7.00
CA LEU A 28 -5.08 -10.49 -6.23
C LEU A 28 -6.35 -11.19 -6.76
N PHE A 29 -7.31 -10.44 -7.31
CA PHE A 29 -8.50 -11.01 -7.96
C PHE A 29 -8.21 -11.70 -9.29
N GLN A 30 -7.06 -11.45 -9.91
CA GLN A 30 -6.64 -12.12 -11.15
C GLN A 30 -6.09 -13.53 -10.91
N ILE A 31 -5.81 -13.89 -9.64
CA ILE A 31 -5.25 -15.21 -9.29
C ILE A 31 -6.36 -16.25 -9.32
N ASP A 32 -6.19 -17.25 -10.20
CA ASP A 32 -7.20 -18.26 -10.48
C ASP A 32 -7.14 -19.43 -9.48
N LYS A 33 -8.27 -20.13 -9.30
CA LYS A 33 -8.41 -21.27 -8.35
C LYS A 33 -7.41 -22.42 -8.59
N GLY A 34 -6.86 -22.53 -9.80
CA GLY A 34 -5.90 -23.57 -10.15
C GLY A 34 -4.45 -23.22 -9.81
N GLU A 35 -4.18 -21.97 -9.41
CA GLU A 35 -2.84 -21.49 -9.15
C GLU A 35 -2.40 -21.82 -7.72
N PRO A 36 -1.11 -22.13 -7.50
CA PRO A 36 -0.60 -22.47 -6.17
C PRO A 36 -0.77 -21.32 -5.16
N GLU A 37 -0.82 -20.07 -5.62
CA GLU A 37 -0.96 -18.87 -4.82
C GLU A 37 -2.42 -18.55 -4.44
N TYR A 38 -3.42 -19.24 -4.98
CA TYR A 38 -4.84 -18.89 -4.83
C TYR A 38 -5.29 -18.69 -3.37
N TYR A 39 -4.88 -19.61 -2.49
CA TYR A 39 -5.26 -19.54 -1.07
C TYR A 39 -4.60 -18.38 -0.34
N GLU A 40 -3.36 -18.04 -0.72
CA GLU A 40 -2.68 -16.86 -0.18
C GLU A 40 -3.32 -15.57 -0.71
N ALA A 41 -3.70 -15.53 -1.99
CA ALA A 41 -4.43 -14.41 -2.57
C ALA A 41 -5.75 -14.14 -1.83
N LYS A 42 -6.51 -15.20 -1.55
CA LYS A 42 -7.74 -15.14 -0.74
C LYS A 42 -7.49 -14.65 0.68
N ARG A 43 -6.40 -15.09 1.32
CA ARG A 43 -6.02 -14.64 2.66
C ARG A 43 -5.68 -13.15 2.68
N LEU A 44 -4.92 -12.67 1.69
CA LEU A 44 -4.56 -11.27 1.54
C LEU A 44 -5.77 -10.39 1.22
N LEU A 45 -6.65 -10.81 0.32
CA LEU A 45 -7.91 -10.12 0.05
C LEU A 45 -8.75 -9.98 1.33
N LYS A 46 -8.86 -11.06 2.12
CA LYS A 46 -9.59 -11.02 3.40
C LYS A 46 -8.96 -10.06 4.41
N PHE A 47 -7.64 -9.97 4.43
CA PHE A 47 -6.92 -9.00 5.25
C PHE A 47 -7.17 -7.55 4.78
N LEU A 48 -7.16 -7.31 3.47
CA LEU A 48 -7.40 -5.98 2.90
C LEU A 48 -8.85 -5.50 3.08
N GLU A 49 -9.83 -6.41 3.23
CA GLU A 49 -11.23 -6.05 3.53
C GLU A 49 -11.40 -5.21 4.80
N TYR A 50 -10.47 -5.27 5.76
CA TYR A 50 -10.53 -4.47 6.99
C TYR A 50 -10.19 -2.98 6.78
N PHE A 51 -9.69 -2.61 5.59
CA PHE A 51 -9.28 -1.25 5.26
C PHE A 51 -10.25 -0.62 4.26
N LEU A 52 -10.60 0.65 4.49
CA LEU A 52 -11.33 1.46 3.53
C LEU A 52 -10.36 1.99 2.48
N GLY A 53 -10.63 1.79 1.19
CA GLY A 53 -9.77 2.30 0.12
C GLY A 53 -9.73 3.83 0.12
N VAL A 54 -8.54 4.42 0.01
CA VAL A 54 -8.35 5.89 -0.03
C VAL A 54 -7.50 6.25 -1.25
N THR A 55 -7.74 7.42 -1.83
CA THR A 55 -7.01 7.88 -3.02
C THR A 55 -5.53 8.12 -2.69
N SER A 56 -4.65 7.92 -3.67
CA SER A 56 -3.21 8.23 -3.55
C SER A 56 -2.88 9.70 -3.72
N GLU A 57 -3.87 10.57 -3.97
CA GLU A 57 -3.67 12.00 -4.23
C GLU A 57 -3.13 12.74 -3.00
N SER A 58 -3.55 12.34 -1.80
CA SER A 58 -3.12 12.93 -0.53
C SER A 58 -1.85 12.31 0.04
N LEU A 59 -1.24 11.33 -0.65
CA LEU A 59 0.01 10.72 -0.18
C LEU A 59 1.15 11.76 -0.22
N PRO A 60 1.87 11.94 0.90
CA PRO A 60 3.10 12.73 0.91
C PRO A 60 4.09 12.24 -0.15
N ASN A 61 4.77 13.16 -0.83
CA ASN A 61 5.73 12.81 -1.89
C ASN A 61 6.96 12.03 -1.38
N ASN A 62 7.22 12.10 -0.07
CA ASN A 62 8.27 11.37 0.62
C ASN A 62 7.78 10.06 1.29
N SER A 63 6.54 9.64 1.04
CA SER A 63 6.02 8.35 1.53
C SER A 63 6.66 7.20 0.77
N LEU A 64 7.09 6.16 1.48
CA LEU A 64 7.62 4.92 0.88
C LEU A 64 6.59 4.26 -0.06
N CYS A 65 5.28 4.40 0.21
CA CYS A 65 4.25 3.89 -0.69
C CYS A 65 4.35 4.45 -2.11
N ARG A 66 4.93 5.64 -2.29
CA ARG A 66 5.15 6.24 -3.61
C ARG A 66 6.10 5.43 -4.51
N GLU A 67 6.92 4.54 -3.94
CA GLU A 67 7.72 3.56 -4.72
C GLU A 67 6.83 2.54 -5.45
N PHE A 68 5.67 2.22 -4.87
CA PHE A 68 4.76 1.21 -5.41
C PHE A 68 3.61 1.82 -6.23
N VAL A 69 3.11 3.00 -5.83
CA VAL A 69 1.96 3.64 -6.48
C VAL A 69 2.33 4.85 -7.36
N GLY A 70 3.61 5.21 -7.41
CA GLY A 70 4.12 6.35 -8.18
C GLY A 70 3.89 7.71 -7.53
N GLY A 71 4.56 8.75 -8.07
CA GLY A 71 4.52 10.13 -7.56
C GLY A 71 5.55 10.44 -6.47
N SER A 72 6.60 9.63 -6.37
CA SER A 72 7.71 9.85 -5.44
C SER A 72 8.53 11.07 -5.87
N CYS A 73 9.03 11.85 -4.91
CA CYS A 73 10.04 12.87 -5.19
C CYS A 73 11.48 12.30 -5.22
N PHE A 74 11.64 11.01 -4.94
CA PHE A 74 12.89 10.30 -5.12
C PHE A 74 12.98 9.74 -6.54
N ASN A 75 14.08 10.04 -7.24
CA ASN A 75 14.43 9.33 -8.46
C ASN A 75 15.03 7.98 -8.05
N VAL A 76 14.21 6.92 -8.14
CA VAL A 76 14.62 5.51 -8.04
C VAL A 76 14.74 4.92 -9.43
#